data_AF-A0A0D2GWU0-F1
#
_entry.id   AF-A0A0D2GWU0-F1
#
_cell.length_a   1.000
_cell.length_b   1.000
_cell.length_c   1.000
_cell.angle_alpha   90.00
_cell.angle_beta   90.00
_cell.angle_gamma   90.00
#
_symmetry.space_group_name_H-M   'P 1'
#
loop_
_entity.id
_entity.type
_entity.pdbx_description
1 polymer ?
#
loop_
_entity_poly.entity_id
_entity_poly.type
_entity_poly.pdbx_seq_one_letter_code
_entity_poly.pdbx_strand_id
1 'polypeptide(L)'
;METFKTPGLTPKTVYPTQYIQGIEALKYVLHLGHKPSNIILGGDSAGGNICLAIISQALHPSSTLPQLDLPSPLAGVFLICPWSSFQSSSRSYRENAGTDVVLASQMHQWAKLFLPQAGLDSAIVHRSLVEPVTADAEWWKNFSAQQVLIVGGDKEVFRDDLIELGKQLADASVPATTVICEKQIHIECILDSQYGFTAGKMSTTIWDWLARLGP
;
A
#
# COMPACT_ATOMS: atom_id res chain seq x y z
N MET A 1 -20.52 -20.80 2.58
CA MET A 1 -20.39 -19.46 1.97
C MET A 1 -19.86 -18.55 3.08
N GLU A 2 -18.58 -18.20 3.09
CA GLU A 2 -18.06 -17.21 4.05
C GLU A 2 -18.73 -15.87 3.71
N THR A 3 -19.65 -15.41 4.55
CA THR A 3 -20.23 -14.07 4.44
C THR A 3 -19.10 -13.07 4.65
N PHE A 4 -18.85 -12.18 3.69
CA PHE A 4 -17.98 -11.03 3.89
C PHE A 4 -18.32 -10.38 5.24
N LYS A 5 -17.30 -10.13 6.08
CA LYS A 5 -17.50 -9.35 7.31
C LYS A 5 -18.14 -8.00 6.94
N THR A 6 -18.98 -7.45 7.81
CA THR A 6 -19.67 -6.18 7.59
C THR A 6 -18.70 -5.13 7.02
N PRO A 7 -19.01 -4.49 5.87
CA PRO A 7 -18.17 -3.44 5.31
C PRO A 7 -18.06 -2.29 6.32
N GLY A 8 -16.89 -1.66 6.40
CA GLY A 8 -16.65 -0.62 7.39
C GLY A 8 -15.38 0.15 7.14
N LEU A 9 -15.46 1.46 7.35
CA LEU A 9 -14.33 2.39 7.31
C LEU A 9 -13.97 2.81 8.73
N THR A 10 -12.70 3.14 8.95
CA THR A 10 -12.28 3.85 10.16
C THR A 10 -13.01 5.20 10.25
N PRO A 11 -13.51 5.62 11.44
CA PRO A 11 -13.37 4.97 12.76
C PRO A 11 -14.46 3.97 13.13
N LYS A 12 -15.46 3.72 12.28
CA LYS A 12 -16.55 2.77 12.58
C LYS A 12 -16.03 1.35 12.78
N THR A 13 -14.97 1.00 12.05
CA THR A 13 -14.20 -0.23 12.24
C THR A 13 -12.71 0.13 12.37
N VAL A 14 -12.01 -0.58 13.24
CA VAL A 14 -10.58 -0.41 13.51
C VAL A 14 -9.80 -1.64 13.05
N TYR A 15 -8.47 -1.57 13.10
CA TYR A 15 -7.57 -2.68 12.87
C TYR A 15 -8.04 -3.95 13.62
N PRO A 16 -7.99 -5.14 13.00
CA PRO A 16 -7.45 -5.43 11.66
C PRO A 16 -8.51 -5.48 10.54
N THR A 17 -9.68 -4.84 10.71
CA THR A 17 -10.84 -5.04 9.83
C THR A 17 -10.55 -4.82 8.34
N GLN A 18 -9.84 -3.74 8.02
CA GLN A 18 -9.51 -3.32 6.66
C GLN A 18 -8.60 -4.33 5.97
N TYR A 19 -7.64 -4.90 6.71
CA TYR A 19 -6.74 -5.94 6.21
C TYR A 19 -7.49 -7.26 6.01
N ILE A 20 -8.36 -7.65 6.94
CA ILE A 20 -9.24 -8.81 6.77
C ILE A 20 -10.04 -8.65 5.48
N GLN A 21 -10.64 -7.48 5.24
CA GLN A 21 -11.44 -7.23 4.04
C GLN A 21 -10.62 -7.30 2.75
N GLY A 22 -9.41 -6.73 2.74
CA GLY A 22 -8.50 -6.82 1.60
C GLY A 22 -8.09 -8.25 1.27
N ILE A 23 -7.77 -9.05 2.30
CA ILE A 23 -7.40 -10.47 2.13
C ILE A 23 -8.59 -11.28 1.63
N GLU A 24 -9.77 -11.11 2.22
CA GLU A 24 -10.98 -11.82 1.80
C GLU A 24 -11.40 -11.44 0.37
N ALA A 25 -11.20 -10.20 -0.06
CA ALA A 25 -11.44 -9.79 -1.43
C ALA A 25 -10.52 -10.55 -2.42
N LEU A 26 -9.23 -10.68 -2.12
CA LEU A 26 -8.31 -11.46 -2.95
C LEU A 26 -8.66 -12.96 -2.92
N LYS A 27 -8.95 -13.53 -1.75
CA LYS A 27 -9.44 -14.92 -1.63
C LYS A 27 -10.68 -15.16 -2.48
N TYR A 28 -11.62 -14.22 -2.50
CA TYR A 28 -12.83 -14.33 -3.31
C TYR A 28 -12.50 -14.35 -4.81
N VAL A 29 -11.62 -13.47 -5.30
CA VAL A 29 -11.17 -13.48 -6.70
C VAL A 29 -10.47 -14.80 -7.06
N LEU A 30 -9.63 -15.33 -6.17
CA LEU A 30 -8.99 -16.64 -6.35
C LEU A 30 -10.03 -17.78 -6.37
N HIS A 31 -11.04 -17.72 -5.49
CA HIS A 31 -12.13 -18.70 -5.43
C HIS A 31 -12.98 -18.72 -6.71
N LEU A 32 -13.12 -17.58 -7.41
CA LEU A 32 -13.76 -17.50 -8.72
C LEU A 32 -12.95 -18.18 -9.84
N GLY A 33 -11.76 -18.70 -9.55
CA GLY A 33 -10.92 -19.45 -10.48
C GLY A 33 -9.87 -18.62 -11.22
N HIS A 34 -9.71 -17.33 -10.86
CA HIS A 34 -8.64 -16.51 -11.41
C HIS A 34 -7.29 -16.97 -10.85
N LYS A 35 -6.32 -17.21 -11.73
CA LYS A 35 -4.96 -17.55 -11.34
C LYS A 35 -4.26 -16.31 -10.75
N PRO A 36 -3.41 -16.43 -9.71
CA PRO A 36 -2.62 -15.30 -9.20
C PRO A 36 -1.89 -14.54 -10.31
N SER A 37 -1.32 -15.26 -11.28
CA SER A 37 -0.62 -14.70 -12.43
C SER A 37 -1.44 -13.76 -13.32
N ASN A 38 -2.76 -13.69 -13.12
CA ASN A 38 -3.70 -12.86 -13.88
C ASN A 38 -4.38 -11.80 -12.98
N ILE A 39 -3.90 -11.64 -11.74
CA ILE A 39 -4.44 -10.71 -10.75
C ILE A 39 -3.42 -9.62 -10.49
N ILE A 40 -3.87 -8.36 -10.59
CA ILE A 40 -3.12 -7.19 -10.17
C ILE A 40 -3.74 -6.69 -8.87
N LEU A 41 -2.91 -6.52 -7.85
CA LEU A 41 -3.30 -5.86 -6.61
C LEU A 41 -2.92 -4.38 -6.68
N GLY A 42 -3.86 -3.49 -6.39
CA GLY A 42 -3.69 -2.06 -6.63
C GLY A 42 -4.36 -1.21 -5.56
N GLY A 43 -3.69 -0.16 -5.12
CA GLY A 43 -4.28 0.78 -4.17
C GLY A 43 -3.47 2.06 -3.98
N ASP A 44 -4.18 3.12 -3.63
CA ASP A 44 -3.61 4.42 -3.30
C ASP A 44 -3.56 4.64 -1.77
N SER A 45 -2.56 5.36 -1.28
CA SER A 45 -2.50 5.81 0.12
C SER A 45 -2.74 4.66 1.13
N ALA A 46 -3.81 4.71 1.91
CA ALA A 46 -4.22 3.63 2.80
C ALA A 46 -4.57 2.31 2.07
N GLY A 47 -5.11 2.38 0.85
CA GLY A 47 -5.28 1.22 -0.04
C GLY A 47 -3.94 0.60 -0.43
N GLY A 48 -2.92 1.42 -0.70
CA GLY A 48 -1.55 0.95 -0.93
C GLY A 48 -0.95 0.27 0.31
N ASN A 49 -1.22 0.80 1.51
CA ASN A 49 -0.87 0.16 2.79
C ASN A 49 -1.54 -1.22 2.93
N ILE A 50 -2.84 -1.32 2.62
CA ILE A 50 -3.58 -2.60 2.64
C ILE A 50 -2.96 -3.60 1.66
N CYS A 51 -2.55 -3.16 0.47
CA CYS A 51 -1.89 -4.03 -0.51
C CYS A 51 -0.60 -4.64 0.06
N LEU A 52 0.24 -3.83 0.72
CA LEU A 52 1.45 -4.31 1.38
C LEU A 52 1.13 -5.26 2.54
N ALA A 53 0.07 -5.00 3.32
CA ALA A 53 -0.36 -5.88 4.40
C ALA A 53 -0.86 -7.24 3.88
N ILE A 54 -1.55 -7.29 2.72
CA ILE A 54 -1.96 -8.54 2.07
C ILE A 54 -0.73 -9.38 1.69
N ILE A 55 0.27 -8.77 1.04
CA ILE A 55 1.50 -9.48 0.68
C ILE A 55 2.26 -9.92 1.92
N SER A 56 2.38 -9.04 2.92
CA SER A 56 3.00 -9.35 4.20
C SER A 56 2.31 -10.52 4.90
N GLN A 57 0.98 -10.64 4.84
CA GLN A 57 0.24 -11.76 5.42
C GLN A 57 0.52 -13.07 4.67
N ALA A 58 0.69 -13.04 3.35
CA ALA A 58 1.07 -14.23 2.56
C ALA A 58 2.49 -14.70 2.87
N LEU A 59 3.41 -13.78 3.22
CA LEU A 59 4.78 -14.10 3.59
C LEU A 59 4.92 -14.51 5.07
N HIS A 60 4.21 -13.82 5.96
CA HIS A 60 4.31 -13.95 7.42
C HIS A 60 2.91 -14.09 8.04
N PRO A 61 2.29 -15.28 7.98
CA PRO A 61 0.91 -15.45 8.43
C PRO A 61 0.72 -15.13 9.91
N SER A 62 -0.06 -14.09 10.20
CA SER A 62 -0.53 -13.76 11.55
C SER A 62 -1.80 -14.54 11.89
N SER A 63 -1.93 -14.96 13.16
CA SER A 63 -3.16 -15.56 13.69
C SER A 63 -4.34 -14.57 13.79
N THR A 64 -4.07 -13.27 13.69
CA THR A 64 -5.09 -12.20 13.75
C THR A 64 -5.76 -11.92 12.40
N LEU A 65 -5.19 -12.46 11.31
CA LEU A 65 -5.63 -12.25 9.95
C LEU A 65 -6.01 -13.58 9.28
N PRO A 66 -6.87 -13.57 8.25
CA PRO A 66 -7.15 -14.76 7.47
C PRO A 66 -5.88 -15.31 6.83
N GLN A 67 -5.79 -16.63 6.74
CA GLN A 67 -4.72 -17.27 5.98
C GLN A 67 -4.86 -16.93 4.50
N LEU A 68 -3.74 -16.70 3.83
CA LEU A 68 -3.68 -16.37 2.42
C LEU A 68 -2.52 -17.12 1.77
N ASP A 69 -2.87 -18.11 0.95
CA ASP A 69 -1.90 -18.87 0.17
C ASP A 69 -1.86 -18.34 -1.26
N LEU A 70 -0.66 -17.99 -1.73
CA LEU A 70 -0.41 -17.61 -3.12
C LEU A 70 0.46 -18.67 -3.81
N PRO A 71 -0.12 -19.66 -4.50
CA PRO A 71 0.63 -20.77 -5.11
C PRO A 71 1.51 -20.34 -6.29
N SER A 72 1.32 -19.12 -6.79
CA SER A 72 2.16 -18.50 -7.82
C SER A 72 2.15 -16.97 -7.61
N PRO A 73 3.15 -16.24 -8.13
CA PRO A 73 3.18 -14.79 -8.04
C PRO A 73 1.97 -14.11 -8.69
N LEU A 74 1.51 -13.02 -8.08
CA LEU A 74 0.55 -12.09 -8.69
C LEU A 74 1.09 -11.53 -10.01
N ALA A 75 0.23 -11.14 -10.95
CA ALA A 75 0.63 -10.46 -12.19
C ALA A 75 1.41 -9.17 -11.88
N GLY A 76 0.97 -8.45 -10.85
CA GLY A 76 1.72 -7.33 -10.31
C GLY A 76 1.07 -6.71 -9.08
N VAL A 77 1.80 -5.80 -8.46
CA VAL A 77 1.30 -4.94 -7.39
C VAL A 77 1.61 -3.49 -7.77
N PHE A 78 0.63 -2.59 -7.80
CA PHE A 78 0.89 -1.16 -7.99
C PHE A 78 0.39 -0.35 -6.80
N LEU A 79 1.25 0.55 -6.33
CA LEU A 79 1.07 1.33 -5.12
C LEU A 79 1.17 2.80 -5.48
N ILE A 80 0.08 3.54 -5.31
CA ILE A 80 0.03 4.99 -5.53
C ILE A 80 0.21 5.66 -4.18
N CYS A 81 1.33 6.33 -3.95
CA CYS A 81 1.60 7.07 -2.72
C CYS A 81 1.30 6.26 -1.44
N PRO A 82 1.72 4.97 -1.31
CA PRO A 82 1.30 4.12 -0.19
C PRO A 82 1.67 4.73 1.16
N TRP A 83 0.71 4.76 2.08
CA TRP A 83 0.95 5.24 3.44
C TRP A 83 1.71 4.17 4.25
N SER A 84 3.05 4.19 4.19
CA SER A 84 3.91 3.11 4.72
C SER A 84 4.43 3.32 6.15
N SER A 85 4.16 4.47 6.76
CA SER A 85 4.58 4.85 8.12
C SER A 85 3.55 5.75 8.78
N PHE A 86 3.25 5.52 10.05
CA PHE A 86 2.42 6.45 10.84
C PHE A 86 3.23 7.57 11.48
N GLN A 87 4.56 7.55 11.29
CA GLN A 87 5.46 8.62 11.70
C GLN A 87 5.51 9.73 10.66
N SER A 88 5.87 10.93 11.11
CA SER A 88 6.09 12.12 10.26
C SER A 88 7.48 12.73 10.45
N SER A 89 8.47 11.90 10.80
CA SER A 89 9.83 12.32 11.10
C SER A 89 10.68 12.57 9.84
N SER A 90 10.32 11.92 8.73
CA SER A 90 10.97 12.02 7.42
C SER A 90 11.05 13.48 6.93
N ARG A 91 12.09 13.80 6.15
CA ARG A 91 12.40 15.20 5.77
C ARG A 91 11.32 15.78 4.87
N SER A 92 10.73 14.98 3.98
CA SER A 92 9.60 15.35 3.12
C SER A 92 8.41 15.92 3.89
N TYR A 93 8.11 15.46 5.11
CA TYR A 93 7.03 16.06 5.92
C TYR A 93 7.29 17.51 6.30
N ARG A 94 8.55 17.94 6.43
CA ARG A 94 8.90 19.34 6.71
C ARG A 94 9.00 20.16 5.42
N GLU A 95 9.58 19.59 4.38
CA GLU A 95 9.79 20.29 3.11
C GLU A 95 8.49 20.53 2.33
N ASN A 96 7.58 19.55 2.36
CA ASN A 96 6.36 19.55 1.56
C ASN A 96 5.11 19.91 2.36
N ALA A 97 5.26 20.32 3.63
CA ALA A 97 4.15 20.69 4.52
C ALA A 97 3.24 21.79 3.96
N GLY A 98 3.81 22.68 3.12
CA GLY A 98 3.08 23.80 2.51
C GLY A 98 2.67 23.56 1.05
N THR A 99 2.99 22.39 0.47
CA THR A 99 2.70 22.09 -0.94
C THR A 99 1.75 20.91 -1.12
N ASP A 100 1.76 19.95 -0.20
CA ASP A 100 0.94 18.75 -0.28
C ASP A 100 -0.48 18.96 0.27
N VAL A 101 -1.40 18.07 -0.11
CA VAL A 101 -2.75 18.00 0.45
C VAL A 101 -2.81 17.19 1.75
N VAL A 102 -1.77 16.42 2.07
CA VAL A 102 -1.67 15.61 3.27
C VAL A 102 -0.93 16.36 4.38
N LEU A 103 -1.52 16.38 5.57
CA LEU A 103 -0.94 17.01 6.76
C LEU A 103 -0.52 15.96 7.78
N ALA A 104 0.67 16.13 8.38
CA ALA A 104 1.19 15.26 9.44
C ALA A 104 0.19 15.07 10.60
N SER A 105 -0.44 16.17 11.05
CA SER A 105 -1.45 16.14 12.11
C SER A 105 -2.66 15.29 11.74
N GLN A 106 -3.10 15.35 10.49
CA GLN A 106 -4.22 14.57 10.00
C GLN A 106 -3.88 13.08 9.96
N MET A 107 -2.67 12.73 9.48
CA MET A 107 -2.21 11.34 9.44
C MET A 107 -2.08 10.74 10.85
N HIS A 108 -1.56 11.50 11.81
CA HIS A 108 -1.50 11.05 13.21
C HIS A 108 -2.90 10.79 13.79
N GLN A 109 -3.88 11.65 13.48
CA GLN A 109 -5.26 11.45 13.92
C GLN A 109 -5.87 10.19 13.28
N TRP A 110 -5.68 9.99 11.98
CA TRP A 110 -6.19 8.79 11.29
C TRP A 110 -5.52 7.51 11.79
N ALA A 111 -4.21 7.53 12.06
CA ALA A 111 -3.51 6.39 12.64
C ALA A 111 -4.07 6.03 14.02
N LYS A 112 -4.32 7.04 14.87
CA LYS A 112 -4.96 6.85 16.18
C LYS A 112 -6.37 6.28 16.08
N LEU A 113 -7.14 6.68 15.08
CA LEU A 113 -8.49 6.16 14.85
C LEU A 113 -8.49 4.75 14.25
N PHE A 114 -7.48 4.41 13.45
CA PHE A 114 -7.33 3.12 12.81
C PHE A 114 -6.83 2.04 13.78
N LEU A 115 -5.84 2.37 14.59
CA LEU A 115 -5.21 1.43 15.53
C LEU A 115 -6.17 1.03 16.67
N PRO A 116 -5.98 -0.15 17.28
CA PRO A 116 -6.68 -0.48 18.52
C PRO A 116 -6.34 0.56 19.61
N GLN A 117 -7.18 0.66 20.65
CA GLN A 117 -6.93 1.63 21.74
C GLN A 117 -5.55 1.46 22.41
N ALA A 118 -5.02 0.23 22.42
CA ALA A 118 -3.68 -0.08 22.92
C ALA A 118 -2.53 0.40 22.01
N GLY A 119 -2.85 0.96 20.83
CA GLY A 119 -1.88 1.54 19.91
C GLY A 119 -1.01 0.52 19.18
N LEU A 120 0.15 0.99 18.71
CA LEU A 120 1.13 0.17 17.98
C LEU A 120 1.79 -0.91 18.85
N ASP A 121 1.89 -0.70 20.16
CA ASP A 121 2.51 -1.65 21.09
C ASP A 121 1.56 -2.78 21.50
N SER A 122 0.35 -2.83 20.91
CA SER A 122 -0.60 -3.89 21.16
C SER A 122 -0.08 -5.23 20.63
N ALA A 123 -0.20 -6.30 21.43
CA ALA A 123 0.23 -7.64 21.03
C ALA A 123 -0.48 -8.21 19.78
N ILE A 124 -1.59 -7.60 19.34
CA ILE A 124 -2.30 -7.99 18.11
C ILE A 124 -1.81 -7.26 16.86
N VAL A 125 -1.01 -6.19 17.02
CA VAL A 125 -0.47 -5.40 15.92
C VAL A 125 0.98 -5.79 15.69
N HIS A 126 1.30 -6.23 14.48
CA HIS A 126 2.70 -6.40 14.07
C HIS A 126 3.18 -5.12 13.39
N ARG A 127 4.31 -4.55 13.84
CA ARG A 127 4.77 -3.24 13.35
C ARG A 127 4.99 -3.20 11.85
N SER A 128 5.72 -4.17 11.31
CA SER A 128 6.02 -4.29 9.87
C SER A 128 4.78 -4.51 8.99
N LEU A 129 3.65 -4.92 9.58
CA LEU A 129 2.38 -5.09 8.86
C LEU A 129 1.67 -3.75 8.65
N VAL A 130 1.65 -2.89 9.68
CA VAL A 130 0.93 -1.59 9.65
C VAL A 130 1.82 -0.43 9.21
N GLU A 131 3.12 -0.49 9.51
CA GLU A 131 4.15 0.45 9.05
C GLU A 131 5.19 -0.30 8.18
N PRO A 132 4.86 -0.69 6.94
CA PRO A 132 5.74 -1.44 6.04
C PRO A 132 7.18 -0.95 5.94
N VAL A 133 7.42 0.36 6.01
CA VAL A 133 8.77 0.95 5.91
C VAL A 133 9.63 0.69 7.15
N THR A 134 9.04 0.21 8.25
CA THR A 134 9.78 -0.18 9.46
C THR A 134 10.32 -1.61 9.39
N ALA A 135 9.98 -2.35 8.34
CA ALA A 135 10.46 -3.70 8.12
C ALA A 135 11.85 -3.69 7.48
N ASP A 136 12.70 -4.63 7.88
CA ASP A 136 13.96 -4.87 7.15
C ASP A 136 13.69 -5.53 5.80
N ALA A 137 14.63 -5.43 4.86
CA ALA A 137 14.52 -6.05 3.54
C ALA A 137 14.22 -7.56 3.59
N GLU A 138 14.69 -8.26 4.63
CA GLU A 138 14.39 -9.69 4.85
C GLU A 138 12.89 -9.99 4.91
N TRP A 139 12.09 -9.06 5.46
CA TRP A 139 10.63 -9.17 5.54
C TRP A 139 9.99 -9.34 4.17
N TRP A 140 10.58 -8.73 3.14
CA TRP A 140 10.03 -8.72 1.79
C TRP A 140 10.66 -9.79 0.88
N LYS A 141 11.53 -10.67 1.38
CA LYS A 141 12.03 -11.79 0.59
C LYS A 141 10.88 -12.69 0.15
N ASN A 142 10.99 -13.19 -1.08
CA ASN A 142 9.96 -14.01 -1.74
C ASN A 142 8.63 -13.29 -2.00
N PHE A 143 8.64 -11.94 -2.06
CA PHE A 143 7.47 -11.14 -2.44
C PHE A 143 6.77 -11.74 -3.68
N SER A 144 5.52 -12.19 -3.50
CA SER A 144 4.82 -13.01 -4.49
C SER A 144 4.11 -12.17 -5.56
N ALA A 145 4.89 -11.42 -6.35
CA ALA A 145 4.42 -10.66 -7.51
C ALA A 145 5.49 -10.61 -8.63
N GLN A 146 5.06 -10.67 -9.89
CA GLN A 146 5.97 -10.65 -11.03
C GLN A 146 6.59 -9.27 -11.25
N GLN A 147 5.87 -8.20 -10.94
CA GLN A 147 6.35 -6.82 -11.01
C GLN A 147 5.68 -5.97 -9.93
N VAL A 148 6.40 -5.00 -9.39
CA VAL A 148 5.88 -4.02 -8.43
C VAL A 148 6.13 -2.61 -8.94
N LEU A 149 5.12 -1.74 -8.86
CA LEU A 149 5.25 -0.32 -9.12
C LEU A 149 4.93 0.47 -7.86
N ILE A 150 5.80 1.40 -7.51
CA ILE A 150 5.53 2.44 -6.52
C ILE A 150 5.62 3.77 -7.23
N VAL A 151 4.54 4.54 -7.22
CA VAL A 151 4.55 5.92 -7.72
C VAL A 151 4.25 6.89 -6.60
N GLY A 152 4.92 8.03 -6.62
CA GLY A 152 4.67 9.13 -5.71
C GLY A 152 5.06 10.46 -6.33
N GLY A 153 4.71 11.56 -5.68
CA GLY A 153 5.07 12.92 -6.07
C GLY A 153 6.30 13.45 -5.31
N ASP A 154 7.10 14.33 -5.90
CA ASP A 154 8.21 14.95 -5.18
C ASP A 154 7.76 16.04 -4.19
N LYS A 155 6.51 16.53 -4.33
CA LYS A 155 5.86 17.51 -3.46
C LYS A 155 4.91 16.89 -2.45
N GLU A 156 4.93 15.57 -2.29
CA GLU A 156 4.14 14.88 -1.26
C GLU A 156 4.93 14.60 0.03
N VAL A 157 4.24 14.54 1.17
CA VAL A 157 4.89 14.34 2.47
C VAL A 157 5.42 12.92 2.68
N PHE A 158 4.87 11.92 1.97
CA PHE A 158 5.34 10.53 2.06
C PHE A 158 6.59 10.24 1.22
N ARG A 159 7.04 11.19 0.37
CA ARG A 159 8.11 10.98 -0.63
C ARG A 159 9.31 10.18 -0.11
N ASP A 160 9.86 10.56 1.04
CA ASP A 160 11.05 9.90 1.58
C ASP A 160 10.74 8.46 2.04
N ASP A 161 9.56 8.21 2.62
CA ASP A 161 9.12 6.88 3.03
C ASP A 161 8.87 5.97 1.81
N LEU A 162 8.43 6.54 0.67
CA LEU A 162 8.28 5.82 -0.60
C LEU A 162 9.64 5.40 -1.17
N ILE A 163 10.64 6.28 -1.09
CA ILE A 163 12.01 5.99 -1.53
C ILE A 163 12.61 4.88 -0.68
N GLU A 164 12.46 4.95 0.65
CA GLU A 164 12.97 3.92 1.56
C GLU A 164 12.28 2.57 1.35
N LEU A 165 10.95 2.54 1.21
CA LEU A 165 10.21 1.32 0.89
C LEU A 165 10.68 0.71 -0.45
N GLY A 166 10.88 1.54 -1.47
CA GLY A 166 11.43 1.10 -2.75
C GLY A 166 12.80 0.46 -2.63
N LYS A 167 13.68 1.05 -1.82
CA LYS A 167 15.00 0.49 -1.51
C LYS A 167 14.91 -0.85 -0.78
N GLN A 168 14.05 -0.96 0.24
CA GLN A 168 13.85 -2.22 0.98
C GLN A 168 13.41 -3.36 0.06
N LEU A 169 12.51 -3.08 -0.89
CA LEU A 169 12.06 -4.06 -1.88
C LEU A 169 13.16 -4.42 -2.87
N ALA A 170 13.95 -3.44 -3.33
CA ALA A 170 15.11 -3.70 -4.18
C ALA A 170 16.18 -4.56 -3.47
N ASP A 171 16.48 -4.25 -2.20
CA ASP A 171 17.40 -5.00 -1.36
C ASP A 171 16.90 -6.43 -1.10
N ALA A 172 15.58 -6.63 -1.10
CA ALA A 172 14.93 -7.94 -1.03
C ALA A 172 14.85 -8.68 -2.38
N SER A 173 15.47 -8.14 -3.45
CA SER A 173 15.42 -8.66 -4.82
C SER A 173 14.01 -8.75 -5.42
N VAL A 174 13.08 -7.92 -4.95
CA VAL A 174 11.74 -7.78 -5.53
C VAL A 174 11.86 -7.00 -6.85
N PRO A 175 11.16 -7.41 -7.93
CA PRO A 175 11.13 -6.68 -9.20
C PRO A 175 10.30 -5.38 -9.09
N ALA A 176 10.77 -4.46 -8.25
CA ALA A 176 10.10 -3.20 -7.91
C ALA A 176 10.70 -2.03 -8.69
N THR A 177 9.83 -1.15 -9.19
CA THR A 177 10.19 0.14 -9.76
C THR A 177 9.55 1.23 -8.91
N THR A 178 10.37 2.15 -8.38
CA THR A 178 9.89 3.34 -7.66
C THR A 178 10.07 4.58 -8.52
N VAL A 179 9.00 5.33 -8.75
CA VAL A 179 9.01 6.55 -9.55
C VAL A 179 8.48 7.72 -8.73
N ILE A 180 9.36 8.65 -8.42
CA ILE A 180 8.99 9.95 -7.85
C ILE A 180 8.76 10.94 -8.99
N CYS A 181 7.57 11.52 -9.03
CA CYS A 181 7.07 12.35 -10.10
C CYS A 181 7.23 13.83 -9.75
N GLU A 182 7.97 14.56 -10.60
CA GLU A 182 8.32 15.96 -10.36
C GLU A 182 7.08 16.86 -10.36
N LYS A 183 7.02 17.79 -9.41
CA LYS A 183 5.97 18.79 -9.19
C LYS A 183 4.60 18.21 -8.83
N GLN A 184 4.52 16.92 -8.52
CA GLN A 184 3.25 16.28 -8.18
C GLN A 184 3.10 16.10 -6.67
N ILE A 185 1.86 16.17 -6.18
CA ILE A 185 1.47 15.97 -4.77
C ILE A 185 0.91 14.55 -4.51
N HIS A 186 0.46 14.29 -3.28
CA HIS A 186 -0.15 13.03 -2.89
C HIS A 186 -1.35 12.69 -3.80
N ILE A 187 -1.37 11.47 -4.34
CA ILE A 187 -2.43 10.91 -5.20
C ILE A 187 -2.84 11.80 -6.38
N GLU A 188 -1.93 12.64 -6.90
CA GLU A 188 -2.29 13.64 -7.93
C GLU A 188 -2.94 13.03 -9.17
N CYS A 189 -2.57 11.81 -9.59
CA CYS A 189 -3.23 11.13 -10.70
C CYS A 189 -4.74 10.89 -10.49
N ILE A 190 -5.15 10.65 -9.23
CA ILE A 190 -6.56 10.49 -8.84
C ILE A 190 -7.24 11.85 -8.83
N LEU A 191 -6.59 12.89 -8.30
CA LEU A 191 -7.11 14.26 -8.27
C LEU A 191 -7.30 14.81 -9.70
N ASP A 192 -6.31 14.63 -10.57
CA ASP A 192 -6.36 15.02 -11.98
C ASP A 192 -7.56 14.38 -12.67
N SER A 193 -7.73 13.06 -12.50
CA SER A 193 -8.85 12.31 -13.07
C SER A 193 -10.20 12.78 -12.52
N GLN A 194 -10.29 13.00 -11.19
CA GLN A 194 -11.52 13.44 -10.52
C GLN A 194 -11.97 14.83 -10.98
N TYR A 195 -11.04 15.75 -11.22
CA TYR A 195 -11.34 17.13 -11.61
C TYR A 195 -11.23 17.39 -13.13
N GLY A 196 -10.90 16.36 -13.92
CA GLY A 196 -10.76 16.46 -15.37
C GLY A 196 -9.54 17.28 -15.81
N PHE A 197 -8.49 17.33 -15.00
CA PHE A 197 -7.21 17.95 -15.38
C PHE A 197 -6.42 17.03 -16.31
N THR A 198 -5.41 17.62 -16.96
CA THR A 198 -4.52 16.86 -17.86
C THR A 198 -3.68 15.90 -17.04
N ALA A 199 -3.66 14.63 -17.45
CA ALA A 199 -2.90 13.59 -16.76
C ALA A 199 -1.41 13.93 -16.66
N GLY A 200 -0.91 14.02 -15.42
CA GLY A 200 0.53 14.18 -15.14
C GLY A 200 1.35 12.90 -15.28
N LYS A 201 2.65 13.01 -14.94
CA LYS A 201 3.63 11.92 -15.04
C LYS A 201 3.25 10.67 -14.24
N MET A 202 2.59 10.85 -13.09
CA MET A 202 2.12 9.75 -12.24
C MET A 202 1.12 8.88 -13.00
N SER A 203 0.14 9.49 -13.68
CA SER A 203 -0.84 8.78 -14.52
C SER A 203 -0.17 8.04 -15.68
N THR A 204 0.68 8.71 -16.45
CA THR A 204 1.35 8.08 -17.60
C THR A 204 2.27 6.95 -17.18
N THR A 205 2.97 7.08 -16.04
CA THR A 205 3.81 6.02 -15.47
C THR A 205 2.99 4.77 -15.14
N ILE A 206 1.81 4.94 -14.54
CA ILE A 206 0.90 3.82 -14.22
C ILE A 206 0.40 3.17 -15.51
N TRP A 207 -0.03 3.95 -16.50
CA TRP A 207 -0.53 3.42 -17.78
C TRP A 207 0.54 2.66 -18.55
N ASP A 208 1.76 3.21 -18.63
CA ASP A 208 2.88 2.55 -19.28
C ASP A 208 3.25 1.24 -18.57
N TRP A 209 3.16 1.20 -17.23
CA TRP A 209 3.38 -0.02 -16.46
C TRP A 209 2.28 -1.06 -16.70
N LEU A 210 1.01 -0.67 -16.67
CA LEU A 210 -0.13 -1.54 -16.96
C LEU A 210 -0.05 -2.10 -18.39
N ALA A 211 0.34 -1.29 -19.37
CA ALA A 211 0.48 -1.71 -20.77
C ALA A 211 1.53 -2.80 -20.96
N ARG A 212 2.56 -2.87 -20.10
CA ARG A 212 3.59 -3.93 -20.14
C ARG A 212 3.15 -5.26 -19.53
N LEU A 213 2.09 -5.26 -18.72
CA LEU A 213 1.59 -6.49 -18.10
C LEU A 213 0.81 -7.37 -19.06
N GLY A 214 0.38 -6.82 -20.21
CA GLY A 214 -0.22 -7.56 -21.33
C GLY A 214 -1.53 -8.29 -20.98
N PRO A 215 -2.24 -8.84 -21.97
CA PRO A 215 -3.27 -9.84 -21.76
C PRO A 215 -2.68 -11.21 -21.39
#